data_AF-A0AA38RBH3-F1
#
_entry.id   AF-A0AA38RBH3-F1
#
_cell.length_a   1.000
_cell.length_b   1.000
_cell.length_c   1.000
_cell.angle_alpha   90.00
_cell.angle_beta   90.00
_cell.angle_gamma   90.00
#
_symmetry.space_group_name_H-M   'P 1'
#
loop_
_entity.id
_entity.type
_entity.pdbx_description
1 polymer ?
#
loop_
_entity_poly.entity_id
_entity_poly.type
_entity_poly.pdbx_seq_one_letter_code
_entity_poly.pdbx_strand_id
1 'polypeptide(L)'
;MNECQATIERIYGSVLPVPITPWWSSLPPISRSFYDRAAKDNASLTPVERLYLLSRLDLPGKALARPDSITEEERDLLLGRPPPEILASNLRRFFPPMSSESEPVGGEDGEASGAQQQQAGKRYYATVAEVADAFQDPERLATLSFEALECVSLNWSTLTQENIPRPWTDWERQTDDASAVAAGVLLRSIRPGEKALEDAARKRLFGSEMTEKWAVVEREDDATEEAHLKVLEKMEQYAADAALLWGELRVEVARKLEELNGEDRTALEELRERMRIEVARDAEEDAPKVAEAEERKRKRKELEETRRKRYRETGYDGEDDSVDDSDEEGWALGAIF
;
A
#
# COMPACT_ATOMS: atom_id res chain seq x y z
N MET A 1 20.66 -12.54 -19.73
CA MET A 1 19.36 -12.55 -20.44
C MET A 1 18.48 -13.47 -19.63
N ASN A 2 17.59 -12.88 -18.83
CA ASN A 2 17.00 -13.48 -17.64
C ASN A 2 15.99 -14.58 -17.99
N GLU A 3 15.94 -15.63 -17.19
CA GLU A 3 14.97 -16.73 -17.31
C GLU A 3 13.52 -16.23 -17.27
N CYS A 4 13.24 -15.10 -16.59
CA CYS A 4 11.95 -14.39 -16.67
C CYS A 4 11.62 -13.94 -18.09
N GLN A 5 12.59 -13.39 -18.82
CA GLN A 5 12.38 -12.89 -20.18
C GLN A 5 12.14 -14.05 -21.15
N ALA A 6 12.85 -15.17 -20.97
CA ALA A 6 12.62 -16.40 -21.72
C ALA A 6 11.27 -17.07 -21.38
N THR A 7 10.80 -16.96 -20.14
CA THR A 7 9.50 -17.50 -19.71
C THR A 7 8.34 -16.65 -20.25
N ILE A 8 8.48 -15.31 -20.22
CA ILE A 8 7.54 -14.39 -20.85
C ILE A 8 7.50 -14.63 -22.37
N GLU A 9 8.65 -14.76 -23.04
CA GLU A 9 8.69 -15.08 -24.47
C GLU A 9 8.16 -16.49 -24.79
N ARG A 10 8.25 -17.46 -23.88
CA ARG A 10 7.71 -18.81 -24.07
C ARG A 10 6.20 -18.90 -23.86
N ILE A 11 5.66 -18.12 -22.92
CA ILE A 11 4.21 -18.05 -22.64
C ILE A 11 3.51 -17.15 -23.68
N TYR A 12 4.13 -16.04 -24.06
CA TYR A 12 3.52 -15.03 -24.93
C TYR A 12 4.04 -15.05 -26.38
N GLY A 13 5.10 -15.79 -26.70
CA GLY A 13 5.68 -15.86 -28.05
C GLY A 13 4.80 -16.56 -29.10
N SER A 14 3.72 -17.25 -28.68
CA SER A 14 2.74 -17.85 -29.60
C SER A 14 1.40 -17.11 -29.66
N VAL A 15 1.16 -16.14 -28.76
CA VAL A 15 0.00 -15.26 -28.84
C VAL A 15 0.49 -14.05 -29.62
N LEU A 16 0.18 -14.01 -30.92
CA LEU A 16 0.42 -12.83 -31.76
C LEU A 16 0.12 -11.58 -30.94
N PRO A 17 1.01 -10.56 -30.90
CA PRO A 17 0.70 -9.35 -30.17
C PRO A 17 -0.59 -8.83 -30.78
N VAL A 18 -1.71 -8.95 -30.03
CA VAL A 18 -2.94 -8.27 -30.40
C VAL A 18 -2.48 -6.84 -30.56
N PRO A 19 -2.52 -6.28 -31.78
CA PRO A 19 -2.06 -4.93 -31.99
C PRO A 19 -3.08 -4.09 -31.25
N ILE A 20 -2.72 -3.76 -30.02
CA ILE A 20 -3.17 -2.55 -29.40
C ILE A 20 -2.72 -1.51 -30.41
N THR A 21 -3.68 -1.01 -31.15
CA THR A 21 -3.55 0.16 -31.97
C THR A 21 -2.77 1.24 -31.21
N PRO A 22 -1.96 2.08 -31.89
CA PRO A 22 -0.95 2.94 -31.27
C PRO A 22 -1.47 3.87 -30.14
N TRP A 23 -2.79 4.03 -30.04
CA TRP A 23 -3.49 4.84 -29.06
C TRP A 23 -3.69 4.22 -27.66
N TRP A 24 -3.21 3.01 -27.31
CA TRP A 24 -3.07 2.60 -25.89
C TRP A 24 -1.62 2.30 -25.47
N SER A 25 -0.66 2.91 -26.14
CA SER A 25 0.76 2.82 -25.75
C SER A 25 1.11 3.57 -24.45
N SER A 26 0.18 4.38 -23.93
CA SER A 26 0.28 5.06 -22.64
C SER A 26 -0.95 4.75 -21.78
N LEU A 27 -0.79 4.79 -20.45
CA LEU A 27 -1.90 4.71 -19.50
C LEU A 27 -3.01 5.71 -19.89
N PRO A 28 -4.29 5.31 -19.87
CA PRO A 28 -5.38 6.22 -20.17
C PRO A 28 -5.39 7.36 -19.13
N PRO A 29 -5.54 8.62 -19.55
CA PRO A 29 -5.69 9.72 -18.61
C PRO A 29 -6.99 9.56 -17.85
N ILE A 30 -6.95 9.67 -16.53
CA ILE A 30 -8.13 9.60 -15.66
C ILE A 30 -8.08 10.79 -14.72
N SER A 31 -9.18 11.54 -14.64
CA SER A 31 -9.27 12.74 -13.80
C SER A 31 -9.39 12.39 -12.31
N ARG A 32 -9.00 13.33 -11.46
CA ARG A 32 -9.14 13.21 -10.00
C ARG A 32 -10.62 13.01 -9.61
N SER A 33 -11.53 13.75 -10.24
CA SER A 33 -12.98 13.62 -9.99
C SER A 33 -13.53 12.24 -10.35
N PHE A 34 -13.01 11.62 -11.42
CA PHE A 34 -13.44 10.29 -11.81
C PHE A 34 -12.93 9.23 -10.83
N TYR A 35 -11.70 9.35 -10.35
CA TYR A 35 -11.16 8.51 -9.28
C TYR A 35 -11.95 8.63 -7.98
N ASP A 36 -12.24 9.86 -7.54
CA ASP A 36 -13.04 10.11 -6.34
C ASP A 36 -14.41 9.45 -6.43
N ARG A 37 -15.07 9.54 -7.58
CA ARG A 37 -16.35 8.88 -7.81
C ARG A 37 -16.20 7.36 -7.83
N ALA A 38 -15.18 6.84 -8.51
CA ALA A 38 -14.92 5.40 -8.55
C ALA A 38 -14.63 4.81 -7.15
N ALA A 39 -14.05 5.60 -6.25
CA ALA A 39 -13.80 5.21 -4.88
C ALA A 39 -15.04 5.29 -3.98
N LYS A 40 -15.83 6.37 -4.09
CA LYS A 40 -16.97 6.65 -3.18
C LYS A 40 -18.28 6.01 -3.61
N ASP A 41 -18.47 5.83 -4.91
CA ASP A 41 -19.71 5.33 -5.52
C ASP A 41 -19.38 4.29 -6.61
N ASN A 42 -18.56 3.30 -6.26
CA ASN A 42 -18.11 2.29 -7.22
C ASN A 42 -19.27 1.53 -7.86
N ALA A 43 -20.35 1.29 -7.12
CA ALA A 43 -21.50 0.53 -7.58
C ALA A 43 -22.23 1.20 -8.76
N SER A 44 -22.16 2.53 -8.90
CA SER A 44 -22.81 3.26 -9.99
C SER A 44 -22.01 3.26 -11.30
N LEU A 45 -20.76 2.79 -11.29
CA LEU A 45 -19.92 2.74 -12.48
C LEU A 45 -20.51 1.81 -13.54
N THR A 46 -20.68 2.36 -14.75
CA THR A 46 -21.14 1.64 -15.94
C THR A 46 -20.11 0.60 -16.42
N PRO A 47 -20.50 -0.40 -17.23
CA PRO A 47 -19.57 -1.36 -17.81
C PRO A 47 -18.43 -0.70 -18.61
N VAL A 48 -18.75 0.37 -19.35
CA VAL A 48 -17.77 1.16 -20.13
C VAL A 48 -16.77 1.87 -19.21
N GLU A 49 -17.23 2.46 -18.11
CA GLU A 49 -16.37 3.11 -17.12
C GLU A 49 -15.45 2.12 -16.41
N ARG A 50 -15.96 0.92 -16.08
CA ARG A 50 -15.15 -0.16 -15.52
C ARG A 50 -14.11 -0.65 -16.53
N LEU A 51 -14.47 -0.78 -17.81
CA LEU A 51 -13.52 -1.12 -18.86
C LEU A 51 -12.44 -0.04 -19.02
N TYR A 52 -12.80 1.24 -18.91
CA TYR A 52 -11.86 2.36 -18.95
C TYR A 52 -10.88 2.32 -17.77
N LEU A 53 -11.33 2.02 -16.55
CA LEU A 53 -10.42 1.83 -15.41
C LEU A 53 -9.51 0.62 -15.62
N LEU A 54 -10.06 -0.50 -16.10
CA LEU A 54 -9.32 -1.73 -16.31
C LEU A 54 -8.23 -1.59 -17.37
N SER A 55 -8.47 -0.71 -18.34
CA SER A 55 -7.54 -0.43 -19.42
C SER A 55 -6.30 0.37 -19.02
N ARG A 56 -6.17 0.74 -17.74
CA ARG A 56 -4.88 1.13 -17.14
C ARG A 56 -3.90 -0.04 -17.05
N LEU A 57 -4.39 -1.27 -17.05
CA LEU A 57 -3.54 -2.47 -16.99
C LEU A 57 -2.67 -2.52 -15.73
N ASP A 58 -3.12 -1.91 -14.65
CA ASP A 58 -2.45 -1.88 -13.36
C ASP A 58 -3.37 -2.37 -12.24
N LEU A 59 -2.78 -2.62 -11.08
CA LEU A 59 -3.52 -3.13 -9.93
C LEU A 59 -4.55 -2.12 -9.37
N PRO A 60 -4.26 -0.81 -9.24
CA PRO A 60 -5.28 0.17 -8.87
C PRO A 60 -6.48 0.21 -9.83
N GLY A 61 -6.23 0.17 -11.15
CA GLY A 61 -7.26 0.12 -12.17
C GLY A 61 -8.11 -1.15 -12.08
N LYS A 62 -7.48 -2.32 -11.83
CA LYS A 62 -8.19 -3.57 -11.54
C LYS A 62 -9.08 -3.44 -10.31
N ALA A 63 -8.56 -2.88 -9.21
CA ALA A 63 -9.29 -2.75 -7.95
C ALA A 63 -10.51 -1.82 -8.06
N LEU A 64 -10.35 -0.69 -8.75
CA LEU A 64 -11.45 0.24 -9.01
C LEU A 64 -12.45 -0.33 -10.01
N ALA A 65 -12.02 -1.08 -11.02
CA ALA A 65 -12.92 -1.69 -12.00
C ALA A 65 -13.71 -2.87 -11.44
N ARG A 66 -13.08 -3.70 -10.61
CA ARG A 66 -13.58 -5.00 -10.14
C ARG A 66 -13.06 -5.31 -8.73
N PRO A 67 -13.60 -4.64 -7.69
CA PRO A 67 -13.12 -4.82 -6.32
C PRO A 67 -13.20 -6.29 -5.87
N ASP A 68 -14.24 -7.02 -6.26
CA ASP A 68 -14.45 -8.43 -5.89
C ASP A 68 -13.43 -9.40 -6.53
N SER A 69 -12.60 -8.94 -7.48
CA SER A 69 -11.57 -9.74 -8.14
C SER A 69 -10.17 -9.60 -7.52
N ILE A 70 -10.06 -8.80 -6.47
CA ILE A 70 -8.80 -8.52 -5.78
C ILE A 70 -8.56 -9.59 -4.71
N THR A 71 -7.38 -10.20 -4.75
CA THR A 71 -6.90 -11.15 -3.73
C THR A 71 -6.52 -10.42 -2.44
N GLU A 72 -6.38 -11.15 -1.33
CA GLU A 72 -6.00 -10.51 -0.05
C GLU A 72 -4.58 -9.93 -0.12
N GLU A 73 -3.66 -10.59 -0.82
CA GLU A 73 -2.29 -10.12 -1.03
C GLU A 73 -2.26 -8.83 -1.89
N GLU A 74 -3.01 -8.80 -2.99
CA GLU A 74 -3.15 -7.60 -3.82
C GLU A 74 -3.78 -6.43 -3.05
N ARG A 75 -4.75 -6.74 -2.18
CA ARG A 75 -5.40 -5.77 -1.31
C ARG A 75 -4.43 -5.21 -0.29
N ASP A 76 -3.67 -6.07 0.38
CA ASP A 76 -2.67 -5.67 1.36
C ASP A 76 -1.61 -4.76 0.71
N LEU A 77 -1.16 -5.10 -0.50
CA LEU A 77 -0.26 -4.26 -1.30
C LEU A 77 -0.87 -2.87 -1.57
N LEU A 78 -2.13 -2.79 -2.02
CA LEU A 78 -2.82 -1.51 -2.29
C LEU A 78 -3.09 -0.69 -1.03
N LEU A 79 -3.16 -1.32 0.14
CA LEU A 79 -3.33 -0.65 1.43
C LEU A 79 -2.00 -0.27 2.10
N GLY A 80 -0.87 -0.53 1.43
CA GLY A 80 0.47 -0.25 1.96
C GLY A 80 0.85 -1.15 3.14
N ARG A 81 0.23 -2.33 3.24
CA ARG A 81 0.55 -3.32 4.28
C ARG A 81 1.81 -4.10 3.90
N PRO A 82 2.56 -4.63 4.87
CA PRO A 82 3.77 -5.39 4.57
C PRO A 82 3.44 -6.74 3.92
N PRO A 83 4.42 -7.39 3.29
CA PRO A 83 4.27 -8.74 2.71
C PRO A 83 3.69 -9.76 3.71
N PRO A 84 2.97 -10.80 3.23
CA PRO A 84 2.22 -11.73 4.09
C PRO A 84 3.05 -12.37 5.21
N GLU A 85 4.33 -12.68 4.96
CA GLU A 85 5.21 -13.28 5.96
C GLU A 85 5.57 -12.29 7.08
N ILE A 86 5.82 -11.03 6.73
CA ILE A 86 6.08 -9.95 7.68
C ILE A 86 4.80 -9.60 8.43
N LEU A 87 3.68 -9.49 7.71
CA LEU A 87 2.37 -9.26 8.29
C LEU A 87 2.04 -10.36 9.31
N ALA A 88 2.17 -11.64 8.95
CA ALA A 88 1.96 -12.76 9.86
C ALA A 88 2.91 -12.73 11.07
N SER A 89 4.16 -12.33 10.88
CA SER A 89 5.12 -12.13 11.98
C SER A 89 4.64 -11.04 12.94
N ASN A 90 4.23 -9.88 12.41
CA ASN A 90 3.68 -8.77 13.18
C ASN A 90 2.42 -9.18 13.93
N LEU A 91 1.51 -9.91 13.27
CA LEU A 91 0.30 -10.44 13.90
C LEU A 91 0.61 -11.35 15.08
N ARG A 92 1.60 -12.25 14.94
CA ARG A 92 2.03 -13.16 16.02
C ARG A 92 2.75 -12.44 17.15
N ARG A 93 3.55 -11.43 16.82
CA ARG A 93 4.40 -10.71 17.77
C ARG A 93 3.60 -9.76 18.65
N PHE A 94 2.67 -9.02 18.06
CA PHE A 94 2.02 -7.89 18.73
C PHE A 94 0.63 -8.19 19.26
N PHE A 95 -0.04 -9.24 18.74
CA PHE A 95 -1.39 -9.57 19.16
C PHE A 95 -1.39 -10.85 20.00
N PRO A 96 -2.08 -10.83 21.16
CA PRO A 96 -2.21 -12.03 21.98
C PRO A 96 -2.91 -13.15 21.20
N PRO A 97 -2.54 -14.43 21.40
CA PRO A 97 -3.20 -15.55 20.72
C PRO A 97 -4.70 -15.55 21.00
N MET A 98 -5.48 -16.10 20.06
CA MET A 98 -6.93 -16.25 20.25
C MET A 98 -7.19 -17.03 21.53
N SER A 99 -8.01 -16.47 22.42
CA SER A 99 -8.50 -17.18 23.59
C SER A 99 -9.26 -18.41 23.12
N SER A 100 -8.74 -19.60 23.42
CA SER A 100 -9.47 -20.84 23.15
C SER A 100 -10.69 -20.90 24.07
N GLU A 101 -11.88 -20.63 23.55
CA GLU A 101 -13.09 -21.00 24.28
C GLU A 101 -13.30 -22.52 24.17
N SER A 102 -13.28 -23.16 25.35
CA SER A 102 -13.71 -24.52 25.73
C SER A 102 -12.71 -25.70 25.64
N GLU A 103 -12.52 -26.28 26.83
CA GLU A 103 -11.84 -27.52 27.20
C GLU A 103 -12.47 -28.78 26.57
N PRO A 104 -11.74 -29.92 26.49
CA PRO A 104 -12.32 -31.21 26.76
C PRO A 104 -12.24 -31.53 28.26
N VAL A 105 -13.40 -31.57 28.88
CA VAL A 105 -13.68 -32.33 30.09
C VAL A 105 -13.32 -33.81 29.84
N GLY A 106 -12.43 -34.36 30.67
CA GLY A 106 -12.42 -35.78 31.02
C GLY A 106 -11.29 -36.64 30.44
N GLY A 107 -10.47 -37.19 31.33
CA GLY A 107 -9.68 -38.39 31.08
C GLY A 107 -8.31 -38.38 31.75
N GLU A 108 -8.25 -38.83 33.00
CA GLU A 108 -7.00 -39.15 33.71
C GLU A 108 -6.20 -40.27 32.99
N ASP A 109 -4.89 -40.22 33.25
CA ASP A 109 -3.86 -41.26 33.15
C ASP A 109 -3.23 -41.60 31.79
N GLY A 110 -1.92 -41.28 31.70
CA GLY A 110 -1.01 -41.82 30.70
C GLY A 110 0.35 -41.13 30.63
N GLU A 111 1.26 -41.47 31.56
CA GLU A 111 2.69 -41.13 31.48
C GLU A 111 3.34 -41.69 30.21
N ALA A 112 3.99 -40.85 29.38
CA ALA A 112 5.21 -41.22 28.64
C ALA A 112 5.84 -40.03 27.89
N SER A 113 6.98 -39.58 28.44
CA SER A 113 8.16 -38.95 27.83
C SER A 113 8.29 -39.01 26.29
N GLY A 114 8.55 -37.86 25.66
CA GLY A 114 9.16 -37.75 24.34
C GLY A 114 9.33 -36.29 23.90
N ALA A 115 10.56 -35.79 23.91
CA ALA A 115 10.92 -34.40 23.62
C ALA A 115 10.63 -33.99 22.16
N GLN A 116 9.41 -33.52 21.94
CA GLN A 116 9.04 -32.50 20.95
C GLN A 116 7.89 -31.72 21.61
N GLN A 117 8.23 -30.65 22.34
CA GLN A 117 7.24 -29.68 22.81
C GLN A 117 6.65 -29.00 21.57
N GLN A 118 5.64 -29.65 20.99
CA GLN A 118 4.63 -29.01 20.18
C GLN A 118 4.08 -27.86 21.04
N GLN A 119 4.12 -26.63 20.51
CA GLN A 119 3.28 -25.54 20.99
C GLN A 119 1.82 -25.96 20.79
N ALA A 120 1.32 -26.82 21.65
CA ALA A 120 -0.03 -27.33 21.59
C ALA A 120 -1.00 -26.17 21.91
N GLY A 121 -1.82 -25.80 20.93
CA GLY A 121 -3.09 -25.12 21.16
C GLY A 121 -3.14 -23.58 21.05
N LYS A 122 -2.03 -22.87 20.86
CA LYS A 122 -2.09 -21.41 20.65
C LYS A 122 -2.36 -21.07 19.19
N ARG A 123 -3.61 -20.72 18.86
CA ARG A 123 -3.99 -20.21 17.53
C ARG A 123 -3.69 -18.71 17.47
N TYR A 124 -2.82 -18.32 16.56
CA TYR A 124 -2.54 -16.92 16.24
C TYR A 124 -3.42 -16.44 15.10
N TYR A 125 -3.63 -15.12 15.03
CA TYR A 125 -4.30 -14.49 13.90
C TYR A 125 -3.48 -14.69 12.63
N ALA A 126 -4.15 -15.09 11.56
CA ALA A 126 -3.57 -15.32 10.25
C ALA A 126 -3.80 -14.13 9.30
N THR A 127 -4.84 -13.32 9.55
CA THR A 127 -5.21 -12.19 8.68
C THR A 127 -5.57 -10.96 9.49
N VAL A 128 -5.51 -9.79 8.83
CA VAL A 128 -5.97 -8.52 9.40
C VAL A 128 -7.47 -8.57 9.74
N ALA A 129 -8.27 -9.23 8.91
CA ALA A 129 -9.70 -9.41 9.17
C ALA A 129 -9.96 -10.15 10.49
N GLU A 130 -9.22 -11.23 10.78
CA GLU A 130 -9.38 -11.95 12.06
C GLU A 130 -9.03 -11.07 13.27
N VAL A 131 -8.02 -10.20 13.14
CA VAL A 131 -7.68 -9.21 14.19
C VAL A 131 -8.77 -8.17 14.33
N ALA A 132 -9.26 -7.62 13.23
CA ALA A 132 -10.34 -6.64 13.23
C ALA A 132 -11.60 -7.18 13.91
N ASP A 133 -12.00 -8.40 13.59
CA ASP A 133 -13.15 -9.06 14.21
C ASP A 133 -12.91 -9.29 15.71
N ALA A 134 -11.70 -9.72 16.09
CA ALA A 134 -11.38 -9.98 17.48
C ALA A 134 -11.38 -8.71 18.34
N PHE A 135 -10.86 -7.60 17.82
CA PHE A 135 -10.67 -6.34 18.55
C PHE A 135 -11.70 -5.26 18.18
N GLN A 136 -12.83 -5.65 17.60
CA GLN A 136 -13.94 -4.73 17.31
C GLN A 136 -14.56 -4.15 18.60
N ASP A 137 -14.50 -4.90 19.69
CA ASP A 137 -14.95 -4.46 21.02
C ASP A 137 -13.97 -3.44 21.63
N PRO A 138 -14.42 -2.24 22.03
CA PRO A 138 -13.58 -1.22 22.64
C PRO A 138 -12.84 -1.67 23.90
N GLU A 139 -13.43 -2.55 24.72
CA GLU A 139 -12.74 -3.06 25.92
C GLU A 139 -11.55 -3.92 25.53
N ARG A 140 -11.72 -4.81 24.55
CA ARG A 140 -10.62 -5.62 24.02
C ARG A 140 -9.57 -4.77 23.30
N LEU A 141 -9.97 -3.77 22.50
CA LEU A 141 -9.04 -2.80 21.90
C LEU A 141 -8.20 -2.10 22.99
N ALA A 142 -8.80 -1.84 24.15
CA ALA A 142 -8.09 -1.20 25.25
C ALA A 142 -7.00 -2.08 25.89
N THR A 143 -7.00 -3.38 25.61
CA THR A 143 -5.94 -4.31 26.05
C THR A 143 -4.74 -4.35 25.10
N LEU A 144 -4.83 -3.72 23.92
CA LEU A 144 -3.71 -3.68 22.97
C LEU A 144 -2.51 -2.93 23.57
N SER A 145 -1.32 -3.51 23.37
CA SER A 145 -0.07 -2.86 23.74
C SER A 145 0.20 -1.63 22.87
N PHE A 146 1.16 -0.80 23.29
CA PHE A 146 1.59 0.33 22.49
C PHE A 146 2.13 -0.14 21.13
N GLU A 147 2.92 -1.21 21.10
CA GLU A 147 3.47 -1.82 19.88
C GLU A 147 2.37 -2.28 18.91
N ALA A 148 1.30 -2.86 19.44
CA ALA A 148 0.17 -3.30 18.60
C ALA A 148 -0.57 -2.10 18.01
N LEU A 149 -0.79 -1.04 18.79
CA LEU A 149 -1.43 0.19 18.33
C LEU A 149 -0.56 0.94 17.30
N GLU A 150 0.74 1.01 17.53
CA GLU A 150 1.75 1.50 16.58
C GLU A 150 1.65 0.71 15.27
N CYS A 151 1.68 -0.63 15.37
CA CYS A 151 1.63 -1.50 14.22
C CYS A 151 0.38 -1.27 13.36
N VAL A 152 -0.81 -1.30 13.97
CA VAL A 152 -2.08 -1.03 13.24
C VAL A 152 -2.08 0.38 12.65
N SER A 153 -1.62 1.38 13.39
CA SER A 153 -1.68 2.79 12.96
C SER A 153 -0.76 3.09 11.77
N LEU A 154 0.34 2.35 11.66
CA LEU A 154 1.33 2.44 10.57
C LEU A 154 1.05 1.43 9.46
N ASN A 155 -0.23 1.20 9.14
CA ASN A 155 -0.66 0.25 8.10
C ASN A 155 -0.10 -1.17 8.30
N TRP A 156 -0.10 -1.66 9.55
CA TRP A 156 0.39 -3.00 9.91
C TRP A 156 1.90 -3.20 9.76
N SER A 157 2.64 -2.10 9.54
CA SER A 157 4.10 -2.02 9.60
C SER A 157 4.58 -1.61 10.99
N THR A 158 5.89 -1.62 11.26
CA THR A 158 6.47 -1.10 12.51
C THR A 158 7.54 -0.06 12.23
N LEU A 159 7.80 0.88 13.15
CA LEU A 159 8.85 1.91 12.95
C LEU A 159 10.25 1.33 12.72
N THR A 160 10.50 0.12 13.24
CA THR A 160 11.76 -0.62 13.11
C THR A 160 11.92 -1.36 11.77
N GLN A 161 10.97 -1.21 10.84
CA GLN A 161 11.08 -1.79 9.50
C GLN A 161 11.93 -0.93 8.55
N GLU A 162 13.04 -0.34 9.03
CA GLU A 162 14.10 0.29 8.21
C GLU A 162 14.64 -0.65 7.11
N ASN A 163 14.32 -1.92 7.27
CA ASN A 163 14.78 -3.09 6.56
C ASN A 163 13.79 -3.67 5.53
N ILE A 164 12.59 -3.09 5.40
CA ILE A 164 11.80 -3.30 4.19
C ILE A 164 12.56 -2.55 3.09
N PRO A 165 13.03 -3.24 2.03
CA PRO A 165 13.79 -2.58 1.00
C PRO A 165 13.00 -1.37 0.47
N ARG A 166 13.71 -0.25 0.28
CA ARG A 166 13.17 1.02 -0.26
C ARG A 166 12.27 0.89 -1.51
N PRO A 167 12.30 -0.18 -2.34
CA PRO A 167 11.31 -0.32 -3.40
C PRO A 167 9.84 -0.42 -2.95
N TRP A 168 9.53 -0.78 -1.70
CA TRP A 168 8.16 -0.63 -1.17
C TRP A 168 7.79 0.86 -1.03
N THR A 169 8.77 1.71 -0.68
CA THR A 169 8.63 3.18 -0.70
C THR A 169 8.75 3.80 -2.11
N ASP A 170 9.37 3.12 -3.09
CA ASP A 170 9.32 3.56 -4.51
C ASP A 170 8.01 3.14 -5.19
N TRP A 171 7.37 2.05 -4.76
CA TRP A 171 5.95 1.83 -5.02
C TRP A 171 5.14 2.95 -4.39
N GLU A 172 5.45 3.41 -3.17
CA GLU A 172 4.78 4.59 -2.58
C GLU A 172 4.95 5.87 -3.44
N ARG A 173 6.11 6.08 -4.07
CA ARG A 173 6.29 7.16 -5.07
C ARG A 173 5.43 6.99 -6.33
N GLN A 174 5.02 5.76 -6.66
CA GLN A 174 3.98 5.50 -7.64
C GLN A 174 2.57 5.54 -7.03
N THR A 175 2.39 5.45 -5.70
CA THR A 175 1.10 5.61 -5.01
C THR A 175 0.66 7.06 -4.77
N ASP A 176 1.55 8.04 -5.01
CA ASP A 176 1.13 9.42 -5.28
C ASP A 176 0.27 9.53 -6.55
N ASP A 177 0.14 8.43 -7.32
CA ASP A 177 -0.90 8.28 -8.33
C ASP A 177 -2.28 8.24 -7.65
N ALA A 178 -3.12 9.22 -7.99
CA ALA A 178 -4.50 9.35 -7.53
C ALA A 178 -5.31 8.03 -7.67
N SER A 179 -4.91 7.12 -8.55
CA SER A 179 -5.51 5.79 -8.66
C SER A 179 -5.28 4.90 -7.44
N ALA A 180 -4.06 4.86 -6.89
CA ALA A 180 -3.73 4.03 -5.73
C ALA A 180 -4.44 4.56 -4.48
N VAL A 181 -4.45 5.88 -4.32
CA VAL A 181 -5.26 6.62 -3.33
C VAL A 181 -6.73 6.20 -3.39
N ALA A 182 -7.34 6.30 -4.57
CA ALA A 182 -8.75 5.96 -4.78
C ALA A 182 -9.04 4.48 -4.55
N ALA A 183 -8.15 3.59 -5.01
CA ALA A 183 -8.26 2.15 -4.76
C ALA A 183 -8.18 1.84 -3.26
N GLY A 184 -7.27 2.48 -2.53
CA GLY A 184 -7.17 2.34 -1.07
C GLY A 184 -8.45 2.80 -0.35
N VAL A 185 -9.02 3.95 -0.75
CA VAL A 185 -10.29 4.44 -0.20
C VAL A 185 -11.43 3.42 -0.42
N LEU A 186 -11.56 2.90 -1.65
CA LEU A 186 -12.55 1.87 -1.97
C LEU A 186 -12.35 0.60 -1.13
N LEU A 187 -11.12 0.07 -1.08
CA LEU A 187 -10.83 -1.19 -0.40
C LEU A 187 -11.06 -1.10 1.12
N ARG A 188 -10.79 0.06 1.74
CA ARG A 188 -11.14 0.29 3.16
C ARG A 188 -12.66 0.36 3.37
N SER A 189 -13.43 0.87 2.41
CA SER A 189 -14.89 0.95 2.50
C SER A 189 -15.59 -0.42 2.46
N ILE A 190 -15.01 -1.39 1.74
CA ILE A 190 -15.58 -2.74 1.59
C ILE A 190 -15.42 -3.57 2.88
N ARG A 191 -14.46 -3.20 3.74
CA ARG A 191 -14.13 -3.89 5.00
C ARG A 191 -14.22 -2.92 6.18
N PRO A 192 -15.44 -2.49 6.54
CA PRO A 192 -15.65 -1.44 7.53
C PRO A 192 -15.12 -1.81 8.92
N GLY A 193 -15.08 -3.11 9.28
CA GLY A 193 -14.51 -3.57 10.55
C GLY A 193 -13.01 -3.31 10.66
N GLU A 194 -12.25 -3.61 9.61
CA GLU A 194 -10.81 -3.33 9.55
C GLU A 194 -10.54 -1.82 9.62
N LYS A 195 -11.28 -1.03 8.84
CA LYS A 195 -11.17 0.43 8.88
C LYS A 195 -11.48 0.97 10.27
N ALA A 196 -12.54 0.50 10.92
CA ALA A 196 -12.91 0.93 12.26
C ALA A 196 -11.83 0.60 13.30
N LEU A 197 -11.20 -0.58 13.20
CA LEU A 197 -10.06 -0.94 14.05
C LEU A 197 -8.88 0.02 13.82
N GLU A 198 -8.53 0.26 12.56
CA GLU A 198 -7.42 1.14 12.17
C GLU A 198 -7.63 2.59 12.66
N ASP A 199 -8.83 3.13 12.48
CA ASP A 199 -9.22 4.46 12.95
C ASP A 199 -9.20 4.55 14.49
N ALA A 200 -9.67 3.51 15.18
CA ALA A 200 -9.68 3.45 16.64
C ALA A 200 -8.26 3.34 17.23
N ALA A 201 -7.40 2.51 16.62
CA ALA A 201 -6.00 2.37 17.01
C ALA A 201 -5.25 3.70 16.82
N ARG A 202 -5.44 4.36 15.66
CA ARG A 202 -4.86 5.66 15.34
C ARG A 202 -5.30 6.73 16.34
N LYS A 203 -6.60 6.83 16.62
CA LYS A 203 -7.14 7.77 17.60
C LYS A 203 -6.55 7.55 18.99
N ARG A 204 -6.33 6.31 19.40
CA ARG A 204 -5.75 5.97 20.71
C ARG A 204 -4.25 6.27 20.76
N LEU A 205 -3.51 5.94 19.72
CA LEU A 205 -2.06 6.15 19.64
C LEU A 205 -1.71 7.65 19.66
N PHE A 206 -2.44 8.46 18.89
CA PHE A 206 -2.24 9.91 18.80
C PHE A 206 -3.05 10.70 19.85
N GLY A 207 -3.65 10.00 20.81
CA GLY A 207 -4.24 10.63 21.99
C GLY A 207 -3.17 11.13 22.95
N SER A 208 -3.47 12.19 23.71
CA SER A 208 -2.52 12.93 24.55
C SER A 208 -1.75 12.11 25.60
N GLU A 209 -2.26 10.94 26.02
CA GLU A 209 -1.60 10.07 26.99
C GLU A 209 -0.48 9.20 26.40
N MET A 210 -0.47 8.96 25.08
CA MET A 210 0.46 8.02 24.43
C MET A 210 1.63 8.71 23.72
N THR A 211 1.51 10.00 23.39
CA THR A 211 2.56 10.79 22.74
C THR A 211 3.81 10.98 23.61
N GLU A 212 3.68 10.97 24.95
CA GLU A 212 4.84 11.04 25.86
C GLU A 212 5.72 9.77 25.82
N LYS A 213 5.17 8.62 25.41
CA LYS A 213 5.91 7.35 25.34
C LYS A 213 6.68 7.15 24.03
N TRP A 214 6.42 7.95 22.99
CA TRP A 214 7.10 7.87 21.70
C TRP A 214 8.61 8.21 21.79
N ALA A 215 9.03 8.99 22.79
CA ALA A 215 10.38 9.57 22.84
C ALA A 215 11.49 8.64 23.39
N VAL A 216 11.20 7.43 23.88
CA VAL A 216 12.16 6.65 24.70
C VAL A 216 12.36 5.19 24.24
N VAL A 217 11.92 4.85 23.04
CA VAL A 217 11.94 3.45 22.61
C VAL A 217 13.19 3.14 21.77
N GLU A 218 14.31 2.91 22.44
CA GLU A 218 15.44 2.18 21.85
C GLU A 218 15.06 0.69 21.79
N ARG A 219 14.98 0.11 20.60
CA ARG A 219 14.63 -1.32 20.39
C ARG A 219 15.73 -2.00 19.58
N GLU A 220 16.08 -3.21 20.01
CA GLU A 220 17.01 -4.09 19.28
C GLU A 220 16.35 -4.64 18.01
N ASP A 221 17.00 -4.41 16.87
CA ASP A 221 16.60 -4.91 15.56
C ASP A 221 17.09 -6.35 15.36
N ASP A 222 16.20 -7.31 15.63
CA ASP A 222 16.44 -8.73 15.32
C ASP A 222 16.11 -9.10 13.86
N ALA A 223 16.13 -8.13 12.94
CA ALA A 223 15.93 -8.40 11.52
C ALA A 223 17.17 -9.10 10.94
N THR A 224 17.16 -10.43 10.96
CA THR A 224 18.25 -11.25 10.40
C THR A 224 18.46 -10.95 8.90
N GLU A 225 19.72 -11.04 8.44
CA GLU A 225 20.09 -10.94 7.02
C GLU A 225 19.26 -11.89 6.12
N GLU A 226 18.83 -13.04 6.66
CA GLU A 226 17.94 -14.00 5.98
C GLU A 226 16.54 -13.43 5.70
N ALA A 227 15.99 -12.61 6.60
CA ALA A 227 14.70 -11.96 6.38
C ALA A 227 14.80 -10.94 5.23
N HIS A 228 15.89 -10.20 5.15
CA HIS A 228 16.15 -9.25 4.06
C HIS A 228 16.23 -9.92 2.69
N LEU A 229 16.99 -11.02 2.59
CA LEU A 229 17.14 -11.77 1.35
C LEU A 229 15.79 -12.31 0.86
N LYS A 230 14.94 -12.81 1.77
CA LYS A 230 13.58 -13.26 1.42
C LYS A 230 12.70 -12.11 0.91
N VAL A 231 12.84 -10.90 1.44
CA VAL A 231 12.09 -9.74 0.94
C VAL A 231 12.56 -9.33 -0.45
N LEU A 232 13.88 -9.35 -0.71
CA LEU A 232 14.43 -9.04 -2.04
C LEU A 232 13.99 -10.07 -3.10
N GLU A 233 14.02 -11.38 -2.78
CA GLU A 233 13.52 -12.44 -3.66
C GLU A 233 12.03 -12.23 -4.01
N LYS A 234 11.22 -11.84 -3.02
CA LYS A 234 9.80 -11.50 -3.23
C LYS A 234 9.61 -10.26 -4.10
N MET A 235 10.53 -9.29 -4.10
CA MET A 235 10.42 -8.12 -4.99
C MET A 235 10.60 -8.50 -6.46
N GLU A 236 11.53 -9.40 -6.76
CA GLU A 236 11.65 -9.95 -8.11
C GLU A 236 10.38 -10.71 -8.51
N GLN A 237 9.81 -11.47 -7.57
CA GLN A 237 8.52 -12.12 -7.76
C GLN A 237 7.40 -11.11 -8.03
N TYR A 238 7.29 -10.01 -7.27
CA TYR A 238 6.27 -8.98 -7.50
C TYR A 238 6.42 -8.28 -8.84
N ALA A 239 7.65 -8.03 -9.29
CA ALA A 239 7.89 -7.49 -10.63
C ALA A 239 7.43 -8.49 -11.72
N ALA A 240 7.66 -9.78 -11.51
CA ALA A 240 7.17 -10.84 -12.39
C ALA A 240 5.62 -10.94 -12.35
N ASP A 241 5.03 -10.86 -11.17
CA ASP A 241 3.58 -10.90 -10.95
C ASP A 241 2.91 -9.67 -11.58
N ALA A 242 3.53 -8.48 -11.50
CA ALA A 242 3.04 -7.27 -12.16
C ALA A 242 3.10 -7.39 -13.68
N ALA A 243 4.15 -8.00 -14.24
CA ALA A 243 4.24 -8.26 -15.68
C ALA A 243 3.19 -9.29 -16.14
N LEU A 244 2.92 -10.30 -15.32
CA LEU A 244 1.89 -11.31 -15.57
C LEU A 244 0.49 -10.67 -15.52
N LEU A 245 0.20 -9.90 -14.46
CA LEU A 245 -1.04 -9.13 -14.31
C LEU A 245 -1.26 -8.21 -15.52
N TRP A 246 -0.23 -7.48 -15.93
CA TRP A 246 -0.31 -6.61 -17.11
C TRP A 246 -0.67 -7.38 -18.37
N GLY A 247 -0.06 -8.55 -18.58
CA GLY A 247 -0.36 -9.45 -19.71
C GLY A 247 -1.80 -9.97 -19.68
N GLU A 248 -2.28 -10.43 -18.53
CA GLU A 248 -3.65 -10.92 -18.35
C GLU A 248 -4.69 -9.82 -18.58
N LEU A 249 -4.50 -8.66 -17.96
CA LEU A 249 -5.38 -7.51 -18.12
C LEU A 249 -5.40 -7.03 -19.57
N ARG A 250 -4.25 -7.06 -20.25
CA ARG A 250 -4.15 -6.68 -21.66
C ARG A 250 -4.99 -7.58 -22.56
N VAL A 251 -4.90 -8.90 -22.37
CA VAL A 251 -5.70 -9.86 -23.12
C VAL A 251 -7.18 -9.67 -22.82
N GLU A 252 -7.55 -9.46 -21.56
CA GLU A 252 -8.94 -9.25 -21.17
C GLU A 252 -9.52 -7.97 -21.77
N VAL A 253 -8.82 -6.86 -21.66
CA VAL A 253 -9.26 -5.57 -22.20
C VAL A 253 -9.41 -5.66 -23.72
N ALA A 254 -8.46 -6.29 -24.41
CA ALA A 254 -8.56 -6.50 -25.85
C ALA A 254 -9.83 -7.28 -26.24
N ARG A 255 -10.09 -8.40 -25.55
CA ARG A 255 -11.31 -9.21 -25.77
C ARG A 255 -12.58 -8.39 -25.53
N LYS A 256 -12.65 -7.65 -24.42
CA LYS A 256 -13.82 -6.82 -24.10
C LYS A 256 -14.06 -5.72 -25.14
N LEU A 257 -12.99 -5.12 -25.67
CA LEU A 257 -13.07 -4.11 -26.73
C LEU A 257 -13.62 -4.69 -28.05
N GLU A 258 -13.21 -5.91 -28.40
CA GLU A 258 -13.74 -6.60 -29.58
C GLU A 258 -15.25 -6.89 -29.43
N GLU A 259 -15.68 -7.26 -28.22
CA GLU A 259 -17.07 -7.56 -27.87
C GLU A 259 -17.97 -6.31 -27.77
N LEU A 260 -17.41 -5.09 -27.69
CA LEU A 260 -18.21 -3.87 -27.60
C LEU A 260 -19.06 -3.65 -28.86
N ASN A 261 -20.33 -3.33 -28.65
CA ASN A 261 -21.23 -2.87 -29.71
C ASN A 261 -20.90 -1.42 -30.14
N GLY A 262 -21.59 -0.91 -31.15
CA GLY A 262 -21.35 0.43 -31.68
C GLY A 262 -21.61 1.55 -30.67
N GLU A 263 -22.66 1.45 -29.86
CA GLU A 263 -23.04 2.46 -28.86
C GLU A 263 -22.00 2.52 -27.74
N ASP A 264 -21.59 1.36 -27.21
CA ASP A 264 -20.59 1.28 -26.15
C ASP A 264 -19.21 1.77 -26.63
N ARG A 265 -18.85 1.52 -27.89
CA ARG A 265 -17.62 2.08 -28.49
C ARG A 265 -17.67 3.60 -28.53
N THR A 266 -18.79 4.18 -28.96
CA THR A 266 -18.98 5.64 -28.95
C THR A 266 -18.92 6.19 -27.53
N ALA A 267 -19.61 5.56 -26.57
CA ALA A 267 -19.58 5.97 -25.17
C ALA A 267 -18.17 5.91 -24.57
N LEU A 268 -17.36 4.91 -24.95
CA LEU A 268 -15.98 4.79 -24.52
C LEU A 268 -15.10 5.92 -25.08
N GLU A 269 -15.29 6.30 -26.34
CA GLU A 269 -14.56 7.43 -26.94
C GLU A 269 -14.97 8.77 -26.32
N GLU A 270 -16.27 8.99 -26.09
CA GLU A 270 -16.77 10.18 -25.40
C GLU A 270 -16.24 10.28 -23.97
N LEU A 271 -16.26 9.18 -23.22
CA LEU A 271 -15.68 9.10 -21.89
C LEU A 271 -14.19 9.49 -21.91
N ARG A 272 -13.45 8.96 -22.88
CA ARG A 272 -12.02 9.19 -23.01
C ARG A 272 -11.70 10.65 -23.31
N GLU A 273 -12.47 11.28 -24.20
CA GLU A 273 -12.29 12.70 -24.51
C GLU A 273 -12.65 13.57 -23.30
N ARG A 274 -13.74 13.24 -22.59
CA ARG A 274 -14.07 13.90 -21.33
C ARG A 274 -12.93 13.81 -20.32
N MET A 275 -12.33 12.64 -20.14
CA MET A 275 -11.21 12.44 -19.22
C MET A 275 -9.97 13.24 -19.61
N ARG A 276 -9.67 13.38 -20.90
CA ARG A 276 -8.56 14.24 -21.36
C ARG A 276 -8.79 15.70 -20.98
N ILE A 277 -10.00 16.20 -21.19
CA ILE A 277 -10.37 17.59 -20.85
C ILE A 277 -10.28 17.80 -19.34
N GLU A 278 -10.82 16.87 -18.54
CA GLU A 278 -10.79 16.97 -17.08
C GLU A 278 -9.36 16.89 -16.53
N VAL A 279 -8.52 15.99 -17.04
CA VAL A 279 -7.09 15.91 -16.63
C VAL A 279 -6.34 17.18 -17.00
N ALA A 280 -6.62 17.79 -18.16
CA ALA A 280 -6.01 19.07 -18.52
C ALA A 280 -6.42 20.18 -17.54
N ARG A 281 -7.70 20.22 -17.13
CA ARG A 281 -8.18 21.16 -16.11
C ARG A 281 -7.53 20.90 -14.75
N ASP A 282 -7.44 19.65 -14.31
CA ASP A 282 -6.77 19.27 -13.05
C ASP A 282 -5.30 19.75 -13.05
N ALA A 283 -4.61 19.61 -14.19
CA ALA A 283 -3.24 20.09 -14.37
C ALA A 283 -3.13 21.62 -14.33
N GLU A 284 -4.09 22.34 -14.91
CA GLU A 284 -4.17 23.81 -14.80
C GLU A 284 -4.40 24.29 -13.37
N GLU A 285 -5.26 23.59 -12.62
CA GLU A 285 -5.52 23.88 -11.20
C GLU A 285 -4.31 23.62 -10.29
N ASP A 286 -3.51 22.60 -10.60
CA ASP A 286 -2.33 22.24 -9.82
C ASP A 286 -1.06 23.00 -10.24
N ALA A 287 -1.01 23.59 -11.44
CA ALA A 287 0.09 24.39 -11.94
C ALA A 287 0.64 25.45 -10.94
N PRO A 288 -0.19 26.28 -10.26
CA PRO A 288 0.32 27.24 -9.28
C PRO A 288 0.97 26.57 -8.06
N LYS A 289 0.41 25.45 -7.57
CA LYS A 289 0.96 24.71 -6.42
C LYS A 289 2.29 24.07 -6.77
N VAL A 290 2.39 23.51 -7.97
CA VAL A 290 3.64 22.93 -8.48
C VAL A 290 4.72 24.00 -8.61
N ALA A 291 4.39 25.17 -9.18
CA ALA A 291 5.32 26.29 -9.28
C ALA A 291 5.81 26.78 -7.91
N GLU A 292 4.92 26.90 -6.93
CA GLU A 292 5.29 27.26 -5.56
C GLU A 292 6.21 26.22 -4.90
N ALA A 293 5.89 24.93 -5.07
CA ALA A 293 6.71 23.83 -4.54
C ALA A 293 8.11 23.80 -5.17
N GLU A 294 8.22 24.03 -6.48
CA GLU A 294 9.51 24.15 -7.17
C GLU A 294 10.31 25.38 -6.71
N GLU A 295 9.66 26.52 -6.51
CA GLU A 295 10.31 27.71 -5.96
C GLU A 295 10.84 27.46 -4.55
N ARG A 296 10.06 26.81 -3.69
CA ARG A 296 10.50 26.40 -2.34
C ARG A 296 11.71 25.45 -2.40
N LYS A 297 11.67 24.44 -3.28
CA LYS A 297 12.81 23.52 -3.49
C LYS A 297 14.06 24.26 -3.97
N ARG A 298 13.90 25.26 -4.86
CA ARG A 298 15.01 26.09 -5.33
C ARG A 298 15.61 26.92 -4.19
N LYS A 299 14.78 27.62 -3.41
CA LYS A 299 15.22 28.39 -2.23
C LYS A 299 15.96 27.52 -1.21
N ARG A 300 15.48 26.29 -0.95
CA ARG A 300 16.14 25.33 -0.05
C ARG A 300 17.53 24.95 -0.56
N LYS A 301 17.67 24.65 -1.85
CA LYS A 301 18.97 24.34 -2.48
C LYS A 301 19.94 25.52 -2.43
N GLU A 302 19.46 26.74 -2.72
CA GLU A 302 20.27 27.96 -2.64
C GLU A 302 20.76 28.24 -1.20
N LEU A 303 19.90 28.04 -0.21
CA LEU A 303 20.26 28.17 1.21
C LEU A 303 21.32 27.13 1.62
N GLU A 304 21.14 25.87 1.21
CA GLU A 304 22.07 24.78 1.50
C GLU A 304 23.44 25.04 0.85
N GLU A 305 23.47 25.50 -0.40
CA GLU A 305 24.71 25.87 -1.09
C GLU A 305 25.40 27.05 -0.38
N THR A 306 24.63 28.04 0.09
CA THR A 306 25.14 29.17 0.85
C THR A 306 25.71 28.74 2.22
N ARG A 307 25.07 27.79 2.91
CA ARG A 307 25.60 27.14 4.13
C ARG A 307 26.93 26.45 3.81
N ARG A 308 26.96 25.59 2.80
CA ARG A 308 28.18 24.86 2.36
C ARG A 308 29.33 25.79 2.01
N LYS A 309 29.04 26.92 1.34
CA LYS A 309 30.06 27.93 1.00
C LYS A 309 30.62 28.61 2.25
N ARG A 310 29.77 29.01 3.20
CA ARG A 310 30.22 29.57 4.48
C ARG A 310 31.13 28.62 5.25
N TYR A 311 30.78 27.33 5.36
CA TYR A 311 31.64 26.34 6.02
C TYR A 311 33.02 26.21 5.37
N ARG A 312 33.10 26.31 4.03
CA ARG A 312 34.40 26.30 3.32
C ARG A 312 35.22 27.56 3.56
N GLU A 313 34.58 28.72 3.69
CA GLU A 313 35.26 30.02 3.87
C GLU A 313 35.73 30.25 5.31
N THR A 314 34.99 29.77 6.32
CA THR A 314 35.36 29.96 7.72
C THR A 314 36.43 28.99 8.20
N GLY A 315 36.85 28.02 7.38
CA GLY A 315 37.86 27.03 7.75
C GLY A 315 37.48 26.19 8.97
N TYR A 316 36.18 26.13 9.29
CA TYR A 316 35.67 25.40 10.44
C TYR A 316 35.61 23.92 10.07
N ASP A 317 36.53 23.15 10.63
CA ASP A 317 36.76 21.72 10.47
C ASP A 317 35.76 20.83 11.23
N GLY A 318 34.69 21.43 11.77
CA GLY A 318 33.44 20.75 12.09
C GLY A 318 33.56 19.68 13.17
N GLU A 319 33.80 20.09 14.42
CA GLU A 319 33.27 19.34 15.56
C GLU A 319 31.80 19.73 15.74
N ASP A 320 30.95 18.97 15.04
CA ASP A 320 29.69 18.38 15.51
C ASP A 320 28.76 19.19 16.44
N ASP A 321 28.37 20.41 16.04
CA ASP A 321 27.13 21.02 16.53
C ASP A 321 26.02 20.77 15.51
N SER A 322 25.38 19.60 15.64
CA SER A 322 24.10 19.29 14.99
C SER A 322 23.05 20.29 15.49
N VAL A 323 22.95 21.43 14.81
CA VAL A 323 21.83 22.35 14.98
C VAL A 323 20.60 21.60 14.49
N ASP A 324 19.85 21.14 15.47
CA ASP A 324 18.55 20.52 15.39
C ASP A 324 17.63 21.44 14.57
N ASP A 325 17.45 21.14 13.28
CA ASP A 325 16.47 21.76 12.38
C ASP A 325 15.05 21.24 12.75
N SER A 326 14.73 21.18 14.04
CA SER A 326 13.50 20.58 14.61
C SER A 326 12.32 21.54 14.72
N ASP A 327 12.47 22.81 14.34
CA ASP A 327 11.40 23.79 14.39
C ASP A 327 11.00 24.25 12.98
N GLU A 328 10.21 23.44 12.25
CA GLU A 328 9.11 23.90 11.37
C GLU A 328 8.42 22.83 10.49
N GLU A 329 8.67 21.52 10.68
CA GLU A 329 7.81 20.48 10.06
C GLU A 329 6.65 20.07 11.01
N GLY A 330 5.84 21.05 11.35
CA GLY A 330 4.49 20.83 11.89
C GLY A 330 3.58 20.28 10.79
N TRP A 331 3.63 18.96 10.58
CA TRP A 331 2.58 18.10 10.05
C TRP A 331 1.40 18.79 9.35
N ALA A 332 1.52 19.01 8.04
CA ALA A 332 0.40 19.32 7.14
C ALA A 332 0.24 18.25 6.03
N LEU A 333 0.57 16.99 6.33
CA LEU A 333 0.31 15.83 5.46
C LEU A 333 -0.75 14.88 6.02
N GLY A 334 -1.53 15.32 7.00
CA GLY A 334 -2.57 14.51 7.66
C GLY A 334 -3.98 15.09 7.53
N ALA A 335 -4.41 15.53 6.34
CA ALA A 335 -5.81 15.92 6.13
C ALA A 335 -6.25 15.87 4.66
N ILE A 336 -5.85 14.83 3.89
CA ILE A 336 -6.60 14.41 2.71
C ILE A 336 -6.54 12.88 2.63
N PHE A 337 -7.31 12.20 3.49
CA PHE A 337 -7.83 10.84 3.26
C PHE A 337 -9.08 10.64 4.12
#